data_AF-A0A410RR20-F1
#
_entry.id   AF-A0A410RR20-F1
#
_cell.length_a   1.000
_cell.length_b   1.000
_cell.length_c   1.000
_cell.angle_alpha   90.00
_cell.angle_beta   90.00
_cell.angle_gamma   90.00
#
_symmetry.space_group_name_H-M   'P 1'
#
loop_
_entity.id
_entity.type
_entity.pdbx_description
1 polymer ?
#
loop_
_entity_poly.entity_id
_entity_poly.type
_entity_poly.pdbx_seq_one_letter_code
_entity_poly.pdbx_strand_id
1 'polypeptide(L)'
;MGDSTIQPGYGQSAARFAAEAAARQAAEAAKLEAAKQAALQRQAQTAKGQPLVRDTFEAPRTRGGVNLSGGNAPSTTGFARWEGGNGSSGIPATGPLTVPQAQAEVKRLLSSTTLDDVTHDDLMSIQAVLGRVPADQVNSVVAGLSDAELKQWVEDLNDPGLAGGGPFRGLSTEERGELFTFLADNLEPTQAGRVFTALDSPEQMVEFGESFIQRGDVHDRLGFLMAVGETSFPDSERAASGQVIASAMDALTSDPGRLAIGVRALSEQNLQDGLLKAAGPAWNGMGPQGGQLQYTDLGRLQRITGAVASTEDHQARAAMFDGMGFVLGDMVRGQHAVQDKEAVADQVSGMMTNLLSDDLGRVLTHLSGAQGYDPTGSSFTTYAREQMLDEGGALSDLAGQMGELNLHSPGPNGRYDTAFVAGYFAGSVIRAADSLTAAELLGPDKAFALELAKLVVSFRTDPATGTLLSGAMSAAEQASVEKALSEGAGSVRNAVLDLLGMELSPGNDNGTPLGAFEQGLFAVYGAALYDP
;
A
#
# COMPACT_ATOMS: atom_id res chain seq x y z
N MET A 1 -56.25 -16.07 20.73
CA MET A 1 -56.10 -14.90 19.86
C MET A 1 -55.48 -13.81 20.71
N GLY A 2 -54.16 -13.67 20.65
CA GLY A 2 -53.40 -12.76 21.50
C GLY A 2 -52.61 -11.79 20.65
N ASP A 3 -52.84 -10.50 20.91
CA ASP A 3 -52.32 -9.30 20.26
C ASP A 3 -50.80 -9.18 20.43
N SER A 4 -50.06 -8.98 19.34
CA SER A 4 -48.63 -8.63 19.36
C SER A 4 -48.46 -7.14 19.07
N THR A 5 -48.25 -6.36 20.13
CA THR A 5 -47.83 -4.97 20.07
C THR A 5 -46.32 -4.91 19.84
N ILE A 6 -45.91 -4.43 18.66
CA ILE A 6 -44.50 -4.14 18.32
C ILE A 6 -44.10 -2.84 19.05
N GLN A 7 -43.09 -2.92 19.93
CA GLN A 7 -42.55 -1.76 20.64
C GLN A 7 -41.84 -0.79 19.67
N PRO A 8 -42.18 0.52 19.66
CA PRO A 8 -41.63 1.51 18.73
C PRO A 8 -40.29 2.14 19.21
N GLY A 9 -39.35 1.33 19.70
CA GLY A 9 -38.08 1.82 20.29
C GLY A 9 -36.84 1.75 19.39
N TYR A 10 -36.82 0.85 18.39
CA TYR A 10 -35.59 0.48 17.68
C TYR A 10 -35.18 1.40 16.52
N GLY A 11 -36.11 2.18 15.96
CA GLY A 11 -35.81 3.12 14.87
C GLY A 11 -35.15 4.43 15.34
N GLN A 12 -35.33 4.81 16.61
CA GLN A 12 -34.83 6.09 17.13
C GLN A 12 -33.35 6.03 17.53
N SER A 13 -32.82 4.86 17.89
CA SER A 13 -31.41 4.66 18.22
C SER A 13 -30.53 4.67 16.97
N ALA A 14 -30.90 3.93 15.92
CA ALA A 14 -30.17 3.93 14.65
C ALA A 14 -30.12 5.32 13.98
N ALA A 15 -31.24 6.05 14.00
CA ALA A 15 -31.30 7.42 13.48
C ALA A 15 -30.41 8.40 14.29
N ARG A 16 -30.26 8.17 15.60
CA ARG A 16 -29.40 8.98 16.47
C ARG A 16 -27.91 8.70 16.19
N PHE A 17 -27.52 7.45 15.95
CA PHE A 17 -26.15 7.10 15.58
C PHE A 17 -25.76 7.64 14.20
N ALA A 18 -26.64 7.55 13.21
CA ALA A 18 -26.42 8.14 11.90
C ALA A 18 -26.28 9.68 11.97
N ALA A 19 -27.10 10.34 12.80
CA ALA A 19 -27.01 11.78 13.01
C ALA A 19 -25.72 12.20 13.74
N GLU A 20 -25.24 11.39 14.68
CA GLU A 20 -23.99 11.66 15.39
C GLU A 20 -22.75 11.44 14.50
N ALA A 21 -22.74 10.40 13.67
CA ALA A 21 -21.69 10.16 12.68
C ALA A 21 -21.62 11.30 11.64
N ALA A 22 -22.78 11.73 11.12
CA ALA A 22 -22.85 12.87 10.20
C ALA A 22 -22.38 14.18 10.84
N ALA A 23 -22.69 14.41 12.12
CA ALA A 23 -22.22 15.59 12.85
C ALA A 23 -20.69 15.58 13.06
N ARG A 24 -20.09 14.41 13.28
CA ARG A 24 -18.62 14.26 13.39
C ARG A 24 -17.93 14.51 12.06
N GLN A 25 -18.44 13.95 10.96
CA GLN A 25 -17.92 14.21 9.61
C GLN A 25 -18.02 15.70 9.24
N ALA A 26 -19.14 16.36 9.56
CA ALA A 26 -19.29 17.80 9.34
C ALA A 26 -18.31 18.63 10.16
N ALA A 27 -18.02 18.23 11.41
CA ALA A 27 -17.04 18.91 12.26
C ALA A 27 -15.60 18.74 11.76
N GLU A 28 -15.26 17.59 11.18
CA GLU A 28 -13.94 17.34 10.59
C GLU A 28 -13.74 18.08 9.27
N ALA A 29 -14.76 18.12 8.41
CA ALA A 29 -14.74 18.94 7.20
C ALA A 29 -14.55 20.42 7.53
N ALA A 30 -15.23 20.93 8.57
CA ALA A 30 -15.06 22.30 9.04
C ALA A 30 -13.65 22.58 9.60
N LYS A 31 -13.02 21.61 10.29
CA LYS A 31 -11.63 21.73 10.76
C LYS A 31 -10.63 21.77 9.60
N LEU A 32 -10.82 20.93 8.59
CA LEU A 32 -9.96 20.90 7.41
C LEU A 32 -10.04 22.22 6.63
N GLU A 33 -11.24 22.75 6.46
CA GLU A 33 -11.45 24.04 5.78
C GLU A 33 -10.85 25.21 6.57
N ALA A 34 -10.99 25.21 7.90
CA ALA A 34 -10.33 26.19 8.76
C ALA A 34 -8.79 26.11 8.69
N ALA A 35 -8.23 24.90 8.59
CA ALA A 35 -6.79 24.70 8.42
C ALA A 35 -6.29 25.21 7.06
N LYS A 36 -7.03 24.97 5.98
CA LYS A 36 -6.73 25.52 4.65
C LYS A 36 -6.76 27.04 4.63
N GLN A 37 -7.77 27.65 5.25
CA GLN A 37 -7.86 29.12 5.36
C GLN A 37 -6.72 29.71 6.21
N ALA A 38 -6.33 29.04 7.30
CA ALA A 38 -5.19 29.46 8.12
C ALA A 38 -3.85 29.35 7.35
N ALA A 39 -3.66 28.31 6.52
CA ALA A 39 -2.48 28.17 5.67
C ALA A 39 -2.40 29.27 4.60
N LEU A 40 -3.52 29.59 3.95
CA LEU A 40 -3.60 30.69 2.98
C LEU A 40 -3.32 32.06 3.63
N GLN A 41 -3.82 32.30 4.84
CA GLN A 41 -3.51 33.53 5.58
C GLN A 41 -2.03 33.64 5.97
N ARG A 42 -1.38 32.51 6.34
CA ARG A 42 0.07 32.49 6.61
C ARG A 42 0.89 32.82 5.36
N GLN A 43 0.53 32.25 4.21
CA GLN A 43 1.19 32.56 2.92
C GLN A 43 1.01 34.03 2.52
N ALA A 44 -0.17 34.61 2.75
CA ALA A 44 -0.43 36.03 2.50
C ALA A 44 0.36 36.97 3.43
N GLN A 45 0.70 36.52 4.65
CA GLN A 45 1.51 37.29 5.61
C GLN A 45 3.00 37.21 5.32
N THR A 46 3.53 36.05 4.89
CA THR A 46 4.94 35.93 4.45
C THR A 46 5.22 36.74 3.18
N ALA A 47 4.25 36.88 2.28
CA ALA A 47 4.38 37.72 1.08
C ALA A 47 4.44 39.24 1.35
N LYS A 48 4.01 39.70 2.53
CA LYS A 48 3.98 41.14 2.89
C LYS A 48 5.11 41.56 3.86
N GLY A 49 5.96 40.63 4.30
CA GLY A 49 6.77 40.81 5.52
C GLY A 49 8.29 40.87 5.40
N GLN A 50 8.91 40.83 4.21
CA GLN A 50 10.38 40.89 4.13
C GLN A 50 10.90 42.05 3.27
N PRO A 51 11.64 43.02 3.86
CA PRO A 51 12.44 43.97 3.11
C PRO A 51 13.71 43.29 2.57
N LEU A 52 14.02 43.56 1.31
CA LEU A 52 15.26 43.19 0.63
C LEU A 52 16.49 43.73 1.38
N VAL A 53 17.22 42.87 2.08
CA VAL A 53 18.59 43.14 2.52
C VAL A 53 19.53 42.44 1.54
N ARG A 54 20.20 43.24 0.72
CA ARG A 54 21.38 42.83 -0.05
C ARG A 54 22.53 42.67 0.93
N ASP A 55 23.03 41.45 1.10
CA ASP A 55 24.40 41.23 1.57
C ASP A 55 25.12 40.25 0.64
N THR A 56 26.18 40.78 0.04
CA THR A 56 27.30 40.11 -0.61
C THR A 56 27.92 39.04 0.29
N PHE A 57 28.03 37.80 -0.20
CA PHE A 57 29.04 36.86 0.28
C PHE A 57 29.47 35.86 -0.80
N GLU A 58 30.74 35.51 -0.70
CA GLU A 58 31.67 35.01 -1.71
C GLU A 58 31.49 33.54 -2.13
N ALA A 59 31.92 33.25 -3.36
CA ALA A 59 31.95 31.92 -3.95
C ALA A 59 33.07 31.02 -3.37
N PRO A 60 32.84 29.71 -3.13
CA PRO A 60 33.90 28.75 -2.98
C PRO A 60 34.26 28.07 -4.32
N ARG A 61 35.48 28.42 -4.74
CA ARG A 61 36.49 27.72 -5.55
C ARG A 61 36.19 26.34 -6.14
N THR A 62 36.45 26.29 -7.44
CA THR A 62 36.85 25.20 -8.35
C THR A 62 37.64 24.00 -7.78
N ARG A 63 37.17 22.80 -8.13
CA ARG A 63 37.83 21.75 -8.95
C ARG A 63 39.36 21.54 -8.73
N GLY A 64 39.73 20.51 -7.96
CA GLY A 64 40.89 19.65 -8.26
C GLY A 64 40.35 18.33 -8.83
N GLY A 65 40.83 17.75 -9.92
CA GLY A 65 42.20 17.77 -10.45
C GLY A 65 42.90 16.47 -10.08
N VAL A 66 42.39 15.30 -10.52
CA VAL A 66 43.15 14.05 -10.54
C VAL A 66 43.06 13.46 -11.93
N ASN A 67 44.24 13.37 -12.53
CA ASN A 67 44.53 12.81 -13.84
C ASN A 67 44.82 11.32 -13.65
N LEU A 68 43.99 10.43 -14.16
CA LEU A 68 44.37 9.05 -14.44
C LEU A 68 43.85 8.69 -15.84
N SER A 69 44.82 8.51 -16.72
CA SER A 69 44.69 8.03 -18.08
C SER A 69 44.15 6.61 -18.14
N GLY A 70 43.22 6.36 -19.07
CA GLY A 70 43.06 5.04 -19.67
C GLY A 70 41.62 4.58 -19.86
N GLY A 71 41.14 4.65 -21.11
CA GLY A 71 40.26 3.63 -21.68
C GLY A 71 38.74 3.85 -21.57
N ASN A 72 38.13 4.00 -22.75
CA ASN A 72 36.73 3.75 -23.11
C ASN A 72 35.67 4.72 -22.57
N ALA A 73 35.45 5.78 -23.35
CA ALA A 73 34.16 6.47 -23.40
C ALA A 73 33.09 5.53 -24.00
N PRO A 74 31.87 5.42 -23.43
CA PRO A 74 30.73 4.90 -24.14
C PRO A 74 30.31 5.90 -25.23
N SER A 75 30.07 5.38 -26.42
CA SER A 75 29.65 6.11 -27.61
C SER A 75 28.30 6.79 -27.42
N THR A 76 28.30 8.11 -27.56
CA THR A 76 27.13 8.90 -27.95
C THR A 76 26.71 8.52 -29.37
N THR A 77 25.81 7.57 -29.50
CA THR A 77 25.18 7.22 -30.79
C THR A 77 23.72 6.91 -30.54
N GLY A 78 22.82 7.74 -31.11
CA GLY A 78 21.39 7.46 -31.09
C GLY A 78 20.44 8.65 -31.23
N PHE A 79 20.80 9.72 -31.96
CA PHE A 79 19.77 10.63 -32.49
C PHE A 79 20.11 10.91 -33.95
N ALA A 80 19.43 10.18 -34.85
CA ALA A 80 19.47 10.50 -36.26
C ALA A 80 18.82 11.88 -36.44
N ARG A 81 19.63 12.84 -36.88
CA ARG A 81 19.20 14.19 -37.25
C ARG A 81 18.18 14.10 -38.39
N TRP A 82 16.91 14.25 -38.08
CA TRP A 82 15.85 14.38 -39.06
C TRP A 82 15.62 15.87 -39.35
N GLU A 83 15.80 16.27 -40.61
CA GLU A 83 15.51 17.62 -41.12
C GLU A 83 14.25 17.55 -42.00
N GLY A 84 13.09 17.82 -41.40
CA GLY A 84 11.82 18.03 -42.11
C GLY A 84 11.26 19.40 -41.76
N GLY A 85 11.12 20.29 -42.75
CA GLY A 85 10.57 21.63 -42.59
C GLY A 85 9.13 21.74 -43.06
N ASN A 86 8.36 22.67 -42.49
CA ASN A 86 7.99 23.96 -43.08
C ASN A 86 6.75 24.54 -42.34
N GLY A 87 6.90 25.63 -41.57
CA GLY A 87 5.75 26.25 -40.90
C GLY A 87 6.08 27.20 -39.74
N SER A 88 6.65 28.36 -40.05
CA SER A 88 6.66 29.62 -39.27
C SER A 88 6.53 29.58 -37.73
N SER A 89 7.65 29.77 -37.03
CA SER A 89 7.81 30.78 -35.96
C SER A 89 9.30 31.00 -35.69
N GLY A 90 9.69 32.16 -35.12
CA GLY A 90 11.07 32.68 -35.05
C GLY A 90 12.08 31.92 -34.16
N ILE A 91 12.00 30.59 -34.12
CA ILE A 91 12.92 29.73 -33.39
C ILE A 91 14.07 29.34 -34.34
N PRO A 92 15.35 29.54 -33.97
CA PRO A 92 16.47 29.17 -34.84
C PRO A 92 16.40 27.68 -35.18
N ALA A 93 16.52 27.32 -36.47
CA ALA A 93 16.40 25.93 -36.94
C ALA A 93 17.55 25.02 -36.47
N THR A 94 18.66 25.59 -36.01
CA THR A 94 19.88 24.88 -35.63
C THR A 94 20.51 25.56 -34.40
N GLY A 95 20.24 25.02 -33.22
CA GLY A 95 20.80 25.51 -31.94
C GLY A 95 20.01 25.04 -30.73
N PRO A 96 20.62 25.06 -29.52
CA PRO A 96 19.94 24.67 -28.30
C PRO A 96 18.78 25.63 -28.00
N LEU A 97 17.68 25.08 -27.49
CA LEU A 97 16.50 25.85 -27.07
C LEU A 97 16.58 26.19 -25.59
N THR A 98 16.14 27.39 -25.23
CA THR A 98 15.87 27.72 -23.82
C THR A 98 14.59 27.05 -23.34
N VAL A 99 14.45 26.81 -22.04
CA VAL A 99 13.23 26.22 -21.44
C VAL A 99 11.95 26.92 -21.91
N PRO A 100 11.81 28.25 -21.86
CA PRO A 100 10.57 28.90 -22.29
C PRO A 100 10.28 28.75 -23.78
N GLN A 101 11.31 28.70 -24.63
CA GLN A 101 11.15 28.48 -26.07
C GLN A 101 10.67 27.06 -26.35
N ALA A 102 11.27 26.06 -25.69
CA ALA A 102 10.87 24.67 -25.82
C ALA A 102 9.44 24.45 -25.31
N GLN A 103 9.08 25.01 -24.15
CA GLN A 103 7.72 24.93 -23.61
C GLN A 103 6.70 25.56 -24.55
N ALA A 104 6.96 26.76 -25.06
CA ALA A 104 6.05 27.43 -25.99
C ALA A 104 5.84 26.60 -27.28
N GLU A 105 6.90 25.97 -27.78
CA GLU A 105 6.83 25.15 -28.98
C GLU A 105 6.10 23.82 -28.74
N VAL A 106 6.37 23.12 -27.64
CA VAL A 106 5.62 21.91 -27.27
C VAL A 106 4.14 22.23 -27.14
N LYS A 107 3.78 23.28 -26.40
CA LYS A 107 2.38 23.72 -26.27
C LYS A 107 1.75 24.08 -27.61
N ARG A 108 2.51 24.73 -28.50
CA ARG A 108 2.05 25.06 -29.85
C ARG A 108 1.72 23.79 -30.63
N LEU A 109 2.61 22.79 -30.62
CA LEU A 109 2.43 21.50 -31.30
C LEU A 109 1.22 20.72 -30.76
N LEU A 110 1.03 20.72 -29.44
CA LEU A 110 -0.15 20.12 -28.81
C LEU A 110 -1.46 20.86 -29.17
N SER A 111 -1.38 22.16 -29.46
CA SER A 111 -2.54 22.98 -29.82
C SER A 111 -2.80 23.12 -31.33
N SER A 112 -1.95 22.58 -32.20
CA SER A 112 -1.89 23.01 -33.60
C SER A 112 -2.89 22.38 -34.57
N THR A 113 -3.79 21.51 -34.11
CA THR A 113 -4.71 20.82 -35.02
C THR A 113 -6.16 21.30 -34.86
N THR A 114 -6.79 21.58 -36.00
CA THR A 114 -8.21 21.96 -36.10
C THR A 114 -9.19 20.80 -35.85
N LEU A 115 -8.67 19.64 -35.45
CA LEU A 115 -9.39 18.38 -35.25
C LEU A 115 -9.13 17.78 -33.85
N ASP A 116 -8.55 18.55 -32.92
CA ASP A 116 -8.21 18.17 -31.54
C ASP A 116 -7.14 17.06 -31.35
N ASP A 117 -6.74 16.32 -32.40
CA ASP A 117 -5.74 15.22 -32.31
C ASP A 117 -4.30 15.66 -32.69
N VAL A 118 -3.26 15.19 -31.97
CA VAL A 118 -1.84 15.44 -32.29
C VAL A 118 -1.35 14.49 -33.39
N THR A 119 -0.68 15.00 -34.43
CA THR A 119 -0.19 14.15 -35.52
C THR A 119 1.12 13.44 -35.19
N HIS A 120 1.44 12.38 -35.91
CA HIS A 120 2.75 11.69 -35.84
C HIS A 120 3.92 12.67 -35.98
N ASP A 121 3.84 13.59 -36.95
CA ASP A 121 4.88 14.58 -37.22
C ASP A 121 5.01 15.59 -36.06
N ASP A 122 3.90 15.92 -35.39
CA ASP A 122 3.90 16.75 -34.19
C ASP A 122 4.57 16.01 -33.01
N LEU A 123 4.27 14.73 -32.80
CA LEU A 123 4.90 13.91 -31.76
C LEU A 123 6.43 13.81 -31.97
N MET A 124 6.86 13.53 -33.20
CA MET A 124 8.29 13.51 -33.56
C MET A 124 8.93 14.90 -33.41
N SER A 125 8.18 15.97 -33.70
CA SER A 125 8.64 17.35 -33.50
C SER A 125 8.79 17.69 -32.02
N ILE A 126 7.88 17.23 -31.15
CA ILE A 126 8.01 17.38 -29.70
C ILE A 126 9.28 16.67 -29.21
N GLN A 127 9.53 15.43 -29.64
CA GLN A 127 10.76 14.71 -29.30
C GLN A 127 12.01 15.48 -29.76
N ALA A 128 12.00 16.01 -30.98
CA ALA A 128 13.10 16.83 -31.50
C ALA A 128 13.29 18.14 -30.72
N VAL A 129 12.22 18.79 -30.28
CA VAL A 129 12.27 20.00 -29.44
C VAL A 129 12.92 19.67 -28.09
N LEU A 130 12.51 18.58 -27.45
CA LEU A 130 13.10 18.14 -26.18
C LEU A 130 14.59 17.78 -26.33
N GLY A 131 14.97 17.11 -27.41
CA GLY A 131 16.37 16.77 -27.70
C GLY A 131 17.27 17.98 -28.00
N ARG A 132 16.70 19.17 -28.22
CA ARG A 132 17.44 20.43 -28.39
C ARG A 132 17.61 21.22 -27.10
N VAL A 133 16.98 20.78 -26.00
CA VAL A 133 17.15 21.38 -24.68
C VAL A 133 18.32 20.69 -23.99
N PRO A 134 19.17 21.40 -23.22
CA PRO A 134 20.16 20.75 -22.38
C PRO A 134 19.51 19.70 -21.47
N ALA A 135 20.16 18.55 -21.30
CA ALA A 135 19.65 17.42 -20.52
C ALA A 135 19.14 17.82 -19.12
N ASP A 136 19.89 18.66 -18.42
CA ASP A 136 19.58 19.20 -17.08
C ASP A 136 18.37 20.16 -17.06
N GLN A 137 17.86 20.55 -18.23
CA GLN A 137 16.74 21.49 -18.39
C GLN A 137 15.47 20.83 -18.93
N VAL A 138 15.52 19.59 -19.41
CA VAL A 138 14.35 18.84 -19.93
C VAL A 138 13.28 18.71 -18.86
N ASN A 139 13.67 18.39 -17.62
CA ASN A 139 12.77 18.35 -16.47
C ASN A 139 11.97 19.65 -16.29
N SER A 140 12.61 20.81 -16.48
CA SER A 140 11.94 22.12 -16.38
C SER A 140 10.95 22.36 -17.52
N VAL A 141 11.20 21.81 -18.72
CA VAL A 141 10.25 21.91 -19.84
C VAL A 141 8.98 21.14 -19.50
N VAL A 142 9.11 19.87 -19.09
CA VAL A 142 7.98 19.02 -18.69
C VAL A 142 7.25 19.58 -17.47
N ALA A 143 7.96 20.15 -16.50
CA ALA A 143 7.36 20.81 -15.35
C ALA A 143 6.48 22.02 -15.72
N GLY A 144 6.73 22.67 -16.87
CA GLY A 144 5.90 23.77 -17.38
C GLY A 144 4.68 23.35 -18.19
N LEU A 145 4.52 22.06 -18.46
CA LEU A 145 3.30 21.49 -19.04
C LEU A 145 2.29 21.26 -17.91
N SER A 146 1.04 21.62 -18.16
CA SER A 146 -0.10 21.26 -17.31
C SER A 146 -0.45 19.78 -17.46
N ASP A 147 -1.18 19.23 -16.49
CA ASP A 147 -1.56 17.80 -16.54
C ASP A 147 -2.47 17.50 -17.76
N ALA A 148 -3.27 18.48 -18.20
CA ALA A 148 -4.07 18.36 -19.42
C ALA A 148 -3.20 18.33 -20.68
N GLU A 149 -2.17 19.17 -20.76
CA GLU A 149 -1.21 19.17 -21.88
C GLU A 149 -0.38 17.87 -21.89
N LEU A 150 0.01 17.35 -20.70
CA LEU A 150 0.68 16.05 -20.60
C LEU A 150 -0.22 14.91 -21.06
N LYS A 151 -1.48 14.92 -20.61
CA LYS A 151 -2.46 13.90 -20.99
C LYS A 151 -2.71 13.90 -22.49
N GLN A 152 -2.97 15.05 -23.08
CA GLN A 152 -3.12 15.18 -24.53
C GLN A 152 -1.87 14.69 -25.28
N TRP A 153 -0.67 15.00 -24.79
CA TRP A 153 0.56 14.52 -25.41
C TRP A 153 0.66 12.99 -25.40
N VAL A 154 0.30 12.34 -24.29
CA VAL A 154 0.53 10.90 -24.14
C VAL A 154 -0.60 10.02 -24.70
N GLU A 155 -1.84 10.50 -24.73
CA GLU A 155 -2.99 9.82 -25.36
C GLU A 155 -2.69 9.49 -26.85
N ASP A 156 -2.08 10.43 -27.56
CA ASP A 156 -1.78 10.28 -28.99
C ASP A 156 -0.54 9.40 -29.29
N LEU A 157 0.23 9.01 -28.27
CA LEU A 157 1.44 8.19 -28.48
C LEU A 157 1.15 6.79 -29.01
N ASN A 158 -0.05 6.23 -28.78
CA ASN A 158 -0.43 4.88 -29.22
C ASN A 158 -1.62 4.88 -30.21
N ASP A 159 -1.99 6.02 -30.79
CA ASP A 159 -3.12 6.06 -31.72
C ASP A 159 -2.84 5.12 -32.92
N PRO A 160 -3.65 4.06 -33.15
CA PRO A 160 -3.48 3.18 -34.30
C PRO A 160 -3.65 3.90 -35.65
N GLY A 161 -4.19 5.12 -35.64
CA GLY A 161 -4.48 5.96 -36.77
C GLY A 161 -5.63 5.42 -37.63
N LEU A 162 -6.16 6.26 -38.51
CA LEU A 162 -7.11 5.83 -39.54
C LEU A 162 -6.38 4.96 -40.59
N ALA A 163 -6.70 3.66 -40.61
CA ALA A 163 -6.32 2.69 -41.63
C ALA A 163 -4.80 2.51 -41.90
N GLY A 164 -4.00 2.28 -40.85
CA GLY A 164 -2.69 1.62 -40.98
C GLY A 164 -1.54 2.46 -41.53
N GLY A 165 -1.54 3.78 -41.28
CA GLY A 165 -0.40 4.65 -41.61
C GLY A 165 -0.73 6.09 -41.97
N GLY A 166 -1.91 6.60 -41.59
CA GLY A 166 -2.25 8.01 -41.78
C GLY A 166 -1.42 8.97 -40.91
N PRO A 167 -1.53 10.29 -41.15
CA PRO A 167 -0.77 11.31 -40.40
C PRO A 167 -1.14 11.38 -38.91
N PHE A 168 -2.30 10.84 -38.52
CA PHE A 168 -2.78 10.73 -37.13
C PHE A 168 -2.40 9.40 -36.46
N ARG A 169 -1.36 8.71 -36.95
CA ARG A 169 -0.82 7.55 -36.25
C ARG A 169 0.04 8.02 -35.08
N GLY A 170 0.04 7.29 -33.98
CA GLY A 170 0.97 7.49 -32.87
C GLY A 170 2.40 7.12 -33.22
N LEU A 171 3.24 6.99 -32.20
CA LEU A 171 4.61 6.52 -32.36
C LEU A 171 4.64 5.00 -32.52
N SER A 172 5.57 4.49 -33.34
CA SER A 172 5.90 3.07 -33.34
C SER A 172 6.47 2.63 -31.98
N THR A 173 6.46 1.31 -31.71
CA THR A 173 7.04 0.75 -30.48
C THR A 173 8.50 1.16 -30.30
N GLU A 174 9.30 1.17 -31.37
CA GLU A 174 10.70 1.60 -31.32
C GLU A 174 10.84 3.10 -30.99
N GLU A 175 10.10 3.97 -31.69
CA GLU A 175 10.12 5.42 -31.46
C GLU A 175 9.67 5.78 -30.04
N ARG A 176 8.62 5.09 -29.55
CA ARG A 176 8.12 5.24 -28.19
C ARG A 176 9.14 4.77 -27.15
N GLY A 177 9.80 3.65 -27.39
CA GLY A 177 10.88 3.16 -26.54
C GLY A 177 12.05 4.14 -26.45
N GLU A 178 12.42 4.79 -27.56
CA GLU A 178 13.44 5.85 -27.57
C GLU A 178 12.99 7.08 -26.78
N LEU A 179 11.73 7.51 -26.95
CA LEU A 179 11.16 8.62 -26.18
C LEU A 179 11.16 8.32 -24.68
N PHE A 180 10.65 7.16 -24.27
CA PHE A 180 10.60 6.77 -22.86
C PHE A 180 11.99 6.61 -22.25
N THR A 181 12.96 6.08 -23.00
CA THR A 181 14.36 6.05 -22.58
C THR A 181 14.92 7.45 -22.36
N PHE A 182 14.66 8.36 -23.30
CA PHE A 182 15.09 9.76 -23.18
C PHE A 182 14.44 10.45 -21.98
N LEU A 183 13.14 10.28 -21.76
CA LEU A 183 12.45 10.85 -20.60
C LEU A 183 12.97 10.24 -19.30
N ALA A 184 13.19 8.92 -19.25
CA ALA A 184 13.76 8.25 -18.09
C ALA A 184 15.15 8.77 -17.69
N ASP A 185 15.98 9.17 -18.67
CA ASP A 185 17.31 9.73 -18.41
C ASP A 185 17.32 11.17 -17.90
N ASN A 186 16.25 11.93 -18.16
CA ASN A 186 16.28 13.39 -18.04
C ASN A 186 15.19 13.96 -17.13
N LEU A 187 14.25 13.14 -16.64
CA LEU A 187 13.20 13.56 -15.72
C LEU A 187 13.56 13.27 -14.27
N GLU A 188 13.23 14.21 -13.39
CA GLU A 188 13.22 13.97 -11.96
C GLU A 188 11.99 13.13 -11.58
N PRO A 189 12.04 12.42 -10.43
CA PRO A 189 11.00 11.44 -10.09
C PRO A 189 9.59 12.03 -9.99
N THR A 190 9.44 13.28 -9.55
CA THR A 190 8.15 13.97 -9.51
C THR A 190 7.56 14.18 -10.91
N GLN A 191 8.39 14.56 -11.89
CA GLN A 191 7.91 14.76 -13.27
C GLN A 191 7.71 13.42 -13.98
N ALA A 192 8.55 12.43 -13.71
CA ALA A 192 8.33 11.07 -14.17
C ALA A 192 7.00 10.50 -13.64
N GLY A 193 6.68 10.72 -12.36
CA GLY A 193 5.38 10.34 -11.79
C GLY A 193 4.19 11.02 -12.49
N ARG A 194 4.30 12.31 -12.83
CA ARG A 194 3.27 13.02 -13.60
C ARG A 194 3.08 12.47 -15.00
N VAL A 195 4.18 12.19 -15.72
CA VAL A 195 4.13 11.55 -17.04
C VAL A 195 3.49 10.17 -16.91
N PHE A 196 3.93 9.37 -15.94
CA PHE A 196 3.40 8.03 -15.70
C PHE A 196 1.89 8.03 -15.43
N THR A 197 1.40 8.95 -14.59
CA THR A 197 -0.04 9.09 -14.28
C THR A 197 -0.85 9.67 -15.45
N ALA A 198 -0.20 10.32 -16.42
CA ALA A 198 -0.89 10.79 -17.61
C ALA A 198 -1.13 9.67 -18.63
N LEU A 199 -0.31 8.61 -18.63
CA LEU A 199 -0.43 7.48 -19.56
C LEU A 199 -1.72 6.72 -19.32
N ASP A 200 -2.46 6.42 -20.39
CA ASP A 200 -3.77 5.76 -20.36
C ASP A 200 -3.73 4.32 -20.90
N SER A 201 -2.62 3.91 -21.52
CA SER A 201 -2.39 2.55 -21.99
C SER A 201 -1.56 1.74 -20.98
N PRO A 202 -2.05 0.57 -20.54
CA PRO A 202 -1.31 -0.34 -19.66
C PRO A 202 0.08 -0.69 -20.18
N GLU A 203 0.23 -0.88 -21.50
CA GLU A 203 1.50 -1.18 -22.15
C GLU A 203 2.50 -0.02 -21.99
N GLN A 204 2.05 1.21 -22.24
CA GLN A 204 2.89 2.40 -22.12
C GLN A 204 3.34 2.63 -20.67
N MET A 205 2.44 2.44 -19.71
CA MET A 205 2.75 2.56 -18.29
C MET A 205 3.90 1.62 -17.90
N VAL A 206 3.81 0.35 -18.32
CA VAL A 206 4.87 -0.64 -18.06
C VAL A 206 6.16 -0.25 -18.76
N GLU A 207 6.13 0.08 -20.05
CA GLU A 207 7.32 0.46 -20.82
C GLU A 207 8.06 1.67 -20.21
N PHE A 208 7.34 2.75 -19.93
CA PHE A 208 7.92 3.95 -19.33
C PHE A 208 8.38 3.72 -17.89
N GLY A 209 7.52 3.11 -17.07
CA GLY A 209 7.80 2.86 -15.65
C GLY A 209 9.02 1.95 -15.46
N GLU A 210 9.11 0.85 -16.20
CA GLU A 210 10.27 -0.05 -16.15
C GLU A 210 11.54 0.65 -16.66
N SER A 211 11.45 1.44 -17.73
CA SER A 211 12.58 2.23 -18.23
C SER A 211 13.10 3.19 -17.16
N PHE A 212 12.20 3.93 -16.48
CA PHE A 212 12.58 4.83 -15.39
C PHE A 212 13.23 4.09 -14.23
N ILE A 213 12.64 2.98 -13.76
CA ILE A 213 13.15 2.21 -12.62
C ILE A 213 14.52 1.59 -12.91
N GLN A 214 14.71 1.02 -14.10
CA GLN A 214 15.97 0.36 -14.49
C GLN A 214 17.14 1.34 -14.59
N ARG A 215 16.86 2.58 -15.03
CA ARG A 215 17.88 3.60 -15.29
C ARG A 215 18.14 4.50 -14.10
N GLY A 216 17.10 4.78 -13.31
CA GLY A 216 17.18 5.61 -12.12
C GLY A 216 18.02 4.96 -11.03
N ASP A 217 18.64 5.80 -10.19
CA ASP A 217 19.30 5.34 -8.99
C ASP A 217 18.28 5.04 -7.86
N VAL A 218 18.78 4.68 -6.69
CA VAL A 218 17.92 4.36 -5.53
C VAL A 218 17.08 5.56 -5.04
N HIS A 219 17.57 6.79 -5.20
CA HIS A 219 16.81 8.00 -4.89
C HIS A 219 15.70 8.23 -5.91
N ASP A 220 16.00 8.00 -7.19
CA ASP A 220 15.01 8.16 -8.25
C ASP A 220 13.85 7.16 -8.10
N ARG A 221 14.18 5.89 -7.84
CA ARG A 221 13.20 4.82 -7.62
C ARG A 221 12.28 5.11 -6.43
N LEU A 222 12.85 5.58 -5.32
CA LEU A 222 12.06 5.98 -4.15
C LEU A 222 11.19 7.21 -4.46
N GLY A 223 11.78 8.25 -5.07
CA GLY A 223 11.04 9.46 -5.41
C GLY A 223 9.88 9.17 -6.37
N PHE A 224 10.06 8.23 -7.28
CA PHE A 224 9.04 7.82 -8.24
C PHE A 224 7.92 7.06 -7.55
N LEU A 225 8.27 6.09 -6.69
CA LEU A 225 7.32 5.35 -5.87
C LEU A 225 6.48 6.29 -4.98
N MET A 226 7.11 7.31 -4.40
CA MET A 226 6.40 8.34 -3.62
C MET A 226 5.51 9.22 -4.50
N ALA A 227 5.92 9.53 -5.73
CA ALA A 227 5.14 10.36 -6.65
C ALA A 227 3.86 9.67 -7.15
N VAL A 228 3.91 8.35 -7.32
CA VAL A 228 2.75 7.55 -7.78
C VAL A 228 1.97 6.91 -6.64
N GLY A 229 2.48 6.97 -5.41
CA GLY A 229 2.00 6.16 -4.30
C GLY A 229 0.56 6.44 -3.87
N GLU A 230 0.12 7.69 -3.92
CA GLU A 230 -1.26 8.09 -3.58
C GLU A 230 -2.17 8.21 -4.81
N THR A 231 -1.65 7.94 -6.03
CA THR A 231 -2.43 8.06 -7.25
C THR A 231 -3.53 6.99 -7.30
N SER A 232 -4.76 7.40 -7.57
CA SER A 232 -5.88 6.50 -7.82
C SER A 232 -5.91 6.14 -9.30
N PHE A 233 -5.57 4.90 -9.63
CA PHE A 233 -5.66 4.38 -11.00
C PHE A 233 -7.03 3.76 -11.28
N PRO A 234 -7.64 4.02 -12.45
CA PRO A 234 -8.83 3.31 -12.89
C PRO A 234 -8.55 1.82 -13.10
N ASP A 235 -9.58 0.98 -13.02
CA ASP A 235 -9.43 -0.49 -13.05
C ASP A 235 -8.67 -1.02 -14.27
N SER A 236 -8.79 -0.36 -15.43
CA SER A 236 -8.04 -0.70 -16.65
C SER A 236 -6.53 -0.56 -16.50
N GLU A 237 -6.06 0.34 -15.65
CA GLU A 237 -4.64 0.70 -15.46
C GLU A 237 -4.03 0.08 -14.21
N ARG A 238 -4.85 -0.39 -13.26
CA ARG A 238 -4.40 -1.00 -11.99
C ARG A 238 -3.41 -2.14 -12.19
N ALA A 239 -3.63 -2.98 -13.20
CA ALA A 239 -2.74 -4.10 -13.48
C ALA A 239 -1.33 -3.66 -13.90
N ALA A 240 -1.23 -2.60 -14.70
CA ALA A 240 0.05 -2.07 -15.17
C ALA A 240 0.74 -1.22 -14.10
N SER A 241 -0.01 -0.38 -13.39
CA SER A 241 0.52 0.39 -12.26
C SER A 241 1.03 -0.53 -11.15
N GLY A 242 0.29 -1.56 -10.78
CA GLY A 242 0.75 -2.59 -9.84
C GLY A 242 2.05 -3.26 -10.29
N GLN A 243 2.21 -3.56 -11.58
CA GLN A 243 3.44 -4.15 -12.13
C GLN A 243 4.64 -3.21 -11.93
N VAL A 244 4.47 -1.92 -12.22
CA VAL A 244 5.52 -0.91 -12.08
C VAL A 244 5.85 -0.65 -10.60
N ILE A 245 4.84 -0.60 -9.73
CA ILE A 245 5.02 -0.50 -8.27
C ILE A 245 5.81 -1.70 -7.75
N ALA A 246 5.46 -2.93 -8.18
CA ALA A 246 6.23 -4.13 -7.86
C ALA A 246 7.69 -4.01 -8.31
N SER A 247 7.95 -3.39 -9.47
CA SER A 247 9.30 -3.20 -10.03
C SER A 247 10.10 -2.17 -9.25
N ALA A 248 9.47 -1.08 -8.82
CA ALA A 248 10.10 -0.09 -7.96
C ALA A 248 10.43 -0.70 -6.59
N MET A 249 9.51 -1.47 -5.99
CA MET A 249 9.76 -2.15 -4.72
C MET A 249 10.88 -3.18 -4.81
N ASP A 250 10.89 -4.06 -5.83
CA ASP A 250 11.97 -5.04 -6.02
C ASP A 250 13.33 -4.35 -6.22
N ALA A 251 13.38 -3.28 -7.02
CA ALA A 251 14.60 -2.52 -7.25
C ALA A 251 15.12 -1.78 -6.00
N LEU A 252 14.25 -1.53 -5.03
CA LEU A 252 14.59 -0.93 -3.72
C LEU A 252 15.00 -1.97 -2.67
N THR A 253 14.89 -3.29 -2.93
CA THR A 253 15.29 -4.34 -1.96
C THR A 253 16.75 -4.27 -1.54
N SER A 254 17.62 -3.69 -2.38
CA SER A 254 19.03 -3.42 -2.07
C SER A 254 19.24 -2.32 -1.01
N ASP A 255 18.21 -1.52 -0.72
CA ASP A 255 18.16 -0.53 0.36
C ASP A 255 16.84 -0.67 1.14
N PRO A 256 16.80 -1.58 2.14
CA PRO A 256 15.61 -1.83 2.94
C PRO A 256 15.02 -0.59 3.60
N GLY A 257 15.85 0.36 4.03
CA GLY A 257 15.38 1.60 4.68
C GLY A 257 14.59 2.49 3.71
N ARG A 258 15.05 2.64 2.47
CA ARG A 258 14.30 3.35 1.43
C ARG A 258 13.06 2.58 0.99
N LEU A 259 13.13 1.25 0.89
CA LEU A 259 11.95 0.43 0.62
C LEU A 259 10.86 0.63 1.68
N ALA A 260 11.21 0.64 2.96
CA ALA A 260 10.26 0.88 4.05
C ALA A 260 9.59 2.26 3.94
N ILE A 261 10.34 3.31 3.59
CA ILE A 261 9.76 4.64 3.32
C ILE A 261 8.77 4.56 2.16
N GLY A 262 9.15 3.87 1.08
CA GLY A 262 8.31 3.67 -0.10
C GLY A 262 7.00 2.95 0.20
N VAL A 263 7.06 1.84 0.93
CA VAL A 263 5.88 1.06 1.34
C VAL A 263 4.87 1.90 2.11
N ARG A 264 5.33 2.79 3.01
CA ARG A 264 4.43 3.68 3.77
C ARG A 264 3.86 4.83 2.93
N ALA A 265 4.48 5.17 1.81
CA ALA A 265 4.03 6.23 0.92
C ALA A 265 2.96 5.74 -0.07
N LEU A 266 2.79 4.43 -0.22
CA LEU A 266 1.76 3.83 -1.04
C LEU A 266 0.40 3.90 -0.34
N SER A 267 -0.65 4.17 -1.11
CA SER A 267 -2.02 3.86 -0.69
C SER A 267 -2.16 2.35 -0.48
N GLU A 268 -3.11 1.95 0.36
CA GLU A 268 -3.43 0.54 0.62
C GLU A 268 -3.65 -0.23 -0.69
N GLN A 269 -4.46 0.33 -1.58
CA GLN A 269 -4.77 -0.26 -2.89
C GLN A 269 -3.51 -0.43 -3.77
N ASN A 270 -2.65 0.59 -3.84
CA ASN A 270 -1.44 0.53 -4.66
C ASN A 270 -0.41 -0.46 -4.08
N LEU A 271 -0.34 -0.57 -2.76
CA LEU A 271 0.48 -1.59 -2.09
C LEU A 271 -0.06 -3.00 -2.39
N GLN A 272 -1.36 -3.23 -2.23
CA GLN A 272 -2.01 -4.51 -2.51
C GLN A 272 -1.81 -4.94 -3.98
N ASP A 273 -2.06 -4.03 -4.94
CA ASP A 273 -1.84 -4.28 -6.37
C ASP A 273 -0.36 -4.57 -6.67
N GLY A 274 0.55 -3.82 -6.05
CA GLY A 274 1.99 -4.04 -6.17
C GLY A 274 2.45 -5.39 -5.62
N LEU A 275 1.96 -5.81 -4.45
CA LEU A 275 2.29 -7.10 -3.85
C LEU A 275 1.70 -8.27 -4.65
N LEU A 276 0.46 -8.12 -5.11
CA LEU A 276 -0.15 -9.10 -6.00
C LEU A 276 0.68 -9.25 -7.27
N LYS A 277 1.10 -8.16 -7.91
CA LYS A 277 1.93 -8.23 -9.12
C LYS A 277 3.34 -8.75 -8.86
N ALA A 278 3.91 -8.45 -7.70
CA ALA A 278 5.18 -9.05 -7.27
C ALA A 278 5.11 -10.58 -7.13
N ALA A 279 3.95 -11.15 -6.81
CA ALA A 279 3.74 -12.60 -6.74
C ALA A 279 3.69 -13.29 -8.12
N GLY A 280 3.54 -12.52 -9.21
CA GLY A 280 3.49 -13.02 -10.59
C GLY A 280 2.26 -13.87 -10.92
N PRO A 281 1.02 -13.37 -10.72
CA PRO A 281 -0.19 -14.11 -11.06
C PRO A 281 -0.27 -14.33 -12.58
N ALA A 282 -0.28 -15.59 -13.00
CA ALA A 282 -0.36 -15.99 -14.40
C ALA A 282 -1.33 -17.18 -14.55
N TRP A 283 -2.19 -17.14 -15.57
CA TRP A 283 -3.07 -18.26 -15.88
C TRP A 283 -2.35 -19.28 -16.75
N ASN A 284 -2.38 -20.54 -16.34
CA ASN A 284 -2.04 -21.64 -17.24
C ASN A 284 -3.24 -21.94 -18.17
N GLY A 285 -3.00 -22.17 -19.46
CA GLY A 285 -4.06 -22.59 -20.39
C GLY A 285 -5.08 -21.49 -20.77
N MET A 286 -6.39 -21.83 -20.76
CA MET A 286 -7.47 -21.03 -21.38
C MET A 286 -7.89 -19.78 -20.57
N GLY A 287 -7.02 -19.24 -19.72
CA GLY A 287 -7.32 -18.09 -18.88
C GLY A 287 -8.37 -18.38 -17.78
N PRO A 288 -9.04 -17.35 -17.24
CA PRO A 288 -9.98 -17.49 -16.13
C PRO A 288 -11.14 -18.47 -16.36
N GLN A 289 -11.47 -18.77 -17.61
CA GLN A 289 -12.65 -19.58 -17.98
C GLN A 289 -12.38 -21.09 -17.95
N GLY A 290 -11.13 -21.53 -17.78
CA GLY A 290 -10.80 -22.95 -17.75
C GLY A 290 -9.34 -23.29 -17.44
N GLY A 291 -8.54 -22.30 -17.06
CA GLY A 291 -7.17 -22.45 -16.60
C GLY A 291 -7.07 -22.50 -15.08
N GLN A 292 -5.86 -22.73 -14.59
CA GLN A 292 -5.48 -22.55 -13.20
C GLN A 292 -4.62 -21.29 -13.06
N LEU A 293 -4.83 -20.56 -11.97
CA LEU A 293 -4.00 -19.43 -11.60
C LEU A 293 -2.74 -19.94 -10.90
N GLN A 294 -1.59 -19.52 -11.38
CA GLN A 294 -0.28 -19.78 -10.79
C GLN A 294 0.34 -18.48 -10.31
N TYR A 295 1.19 -18.57 -9.29
CA TYR A 295 2.02 -17.47 -8.82
C TYR A 295 3.47 -17.77 -9.18
N THR A 296 3.91 -17.27 -10.32
CA THR A 296 5.18 -17.66 -10.95
C THR A 296 6.41 -16.98 -10.35
N ASP A 297 6.22 -15.94 -9.53
CA ASP A 297 7.32 -15.13 -8.97
C ASP A 297 7.18 -14.88 -7.46
N LEU A 298 6.74 -15.89 -6.70
CA LEU A 298 6.74 -15.81 -5.22
C LEU A 298 8.13 -15.51 -4.65
N GLY A 299 9.21 -15.81 -5.39
CA GLY A 299 10.57 -15.43 -5.02
C GLY A 299 10.81 -13.93 -4.99
N ARG A 300 10.20 -13.15 -5.91
CA ARG A 300 10.24 -11.69 -5.86
C ARG A 300 9.45 -11.13 -4.69
N LEU A 301 8.23 -11.63 -4.47
CA LEU A 301 7.44 -11.25 -3.30
C LEU A 301 8.21 -11.50 -2.00
N GLN A 302 8.89 -12.65 -1.88
CA GLN A 302 9.72 -12.99 -0.73
C GLN A 302 10.91 -12.05 -0.55
N ARG A 303 11.57 -11.60 -1.63
CA ARG A 303 12.66 -10.61 -1.54
C ARG A 303 12.16 -9.26 -1.03
N ILE A 304 11.03 -8.77 -1.55
CA ILE A 304 10.43 -7.49 -1.14
C ILE A 304 10.03 -7.54 0.32
N THR A 305 9.24 -8.55 0.70
CA THR A 305 8.77 -8.72 2.09
C THR A 305 9.92 -8.96 3.05
N GLY A 306 10.90 -9.79 2.67
CA GLY A 306 12.10 -10.05 3.48
C GLY A 306 12.97 -8.80 3.69
N ALA A 307 13.10 -7.94 2.68
CA ALA A 307 13.78 -6.66 2.83
C ALA A 307 13.06 -5.77 3.84
N VAL A 308 11.72 -5.62 3.76
CA VAL A 308 10.95 -4.85 4.75
C VAL A 308 11.05 -5.46 6.16
N ALA A 309 10.96 -6.79 6.27
CA ALA A 309 11.11 -7.50 7.54
C ALA A 309 12.46 -7.24 8.22
N SER A 310 13.52 -7.00 7.44
CA SER A 310 14.86 -6.70 7.97
C SER A 310 15.02 -5.28 8.55
N THR A 311 14.03 -4.39 8.38
CA THR A 311 14.10 -2.98 8.81
C THR A 311 13.55 -2.78 10.22
N GLU A 312 14.01 -1.78 10.97
CA GLU A 312 13.38 -1.43 12.27
C GLU A 312 12.07 -0.60 12.11
N ASP A 313 11.56 -0.42 10.88
CA ASP A 313 10.34 0.36 10.63
C ASP A 313 9.08 -0.52 10.81
N HIS A 314 8.59 -0.58 12.05
CA HIS A 314 7.40 -1.36 12.39
C HIS A 314 6.13 -0.89 11.66
N GLN A 315 6.06 0.39 11.26
CA GLN A 315 4.92 0.90 10.50
C GLN A 315 4.94 0.36 9.07
N ALA A 316 6.11 0.31 8.44
CA ALA A 316 6.27 -0.33 7.12
C ALA A 316 6.01 -1.84 7.19
N ARG A 317 6.48 -2.53 8.24
CA ARG A 317 6.18 -3.95 8.46
C ARG A 317 4.68 -4.19 8.62
N ALA A 318 3.97 -3.33 9.37
CA ALA A 318 2.52 -3.43 9.53
C ALA A 318 1.75 -3.20 8.23
N ALA A 319 2.11 -2.16 7.45
CA ALA A 319 1.51 -1.91 6.14
C ALA A 319 1.74 -3.10 5.18
N MET A 320 2.96 -3.65 5.16
CA MET A 320 3.30 -4.84 4.39
C MET A 320 2.51 -6.07 4.85
N PHE A 321 2.35 -6.26 6.16
CA PHE A 321 1.59 -7.37 6.72
C PHE A 321 0.11 -7.29 6.31
N ASP A 322 -0.49 -6.11 6.40
CA ASP A 322 -1.88 -5.90 5.97
C ASP A 322 -2.06 -6.17 4.47
N GLY A 323 -1.20 -5.58 3.62
CA GLY A 323 -1.23 -5.83 2.17
C GLY A 323 -1.02 -7.31 1.80
N MET A 324 -0.21 -8.04 2.56
CA MET A 324 -0.04 -9.50 2.40
C MET A 324 -1.27 -10.29 2.86
N GLY A 325 -2.04 -9.78 3.83
CA GLY A 325 -3.32 -10.34 4.25
C GLY A 325 -4.33 -10.39 3.09
N PHE A 326 -4.38 -9.33 2.27
CA PHE A 326 -5.17 -9.31 1.03
C PHE A 326 -4.69 -10.38 0.03
N VAL A 327 -3.38 -10.49 -0.20
CA VAL A 327 -2.83 -11.51 -1.12
C VAL A 327 -3.20 -12.92 -0.66
N LEU A 328 -3.06 -13.20 0.63
CA LEU A 328 -3.39 -14.50 1.22
C LEU A 328 -4.89 -14.81 1.19
N GLY A 329 -5.71 -13.86 1.64
CA GLY A 329 -7.15 -14.02 1.80
C GLY A 329 -7.87 -14.03 0.46
N ASP A 330 -7.84 -12.92 -0.26
CA ASP A 330 -8.68 -12.72 -1.44
C ASP A 330 -8.10 -13.44 -2.67
N MET A 331 -6.78 -13.41 -2.81
CA MET A 331 -6.12 -13.84 -4.05
C MET A 331 -5.67 -15.30 -4.03
N VAL A 332 -5.31 -15.85 -2.87
CA VAL A 332 -4.97 -17.28 -2.72
C VAL A 332 -6.18 -18.09 -2.26
N ARG A 333 -6.76 -17.76 -1.11
CA ARG A 333 -7.86 -18.54 -0.54
C ARG A 333 -9.19 -18.32 -1.27
N GLY A 334 -9.54 -17.07 -1.55
CA GLY A 334 -10.77 -16.66 -2.24
C GLY A 334 -10.85 -17.14 -3.70
N GLN A 335 -9.72 -17.41 -4.35
CA GLN A 335 -9.69 -17.84 -5.75
C GLN A 335 -9.66 -19.38 -5.87
N HIS A 336 -10.74 -19.97 -6.37
CA HIS A 336 -10.85 -21.43 -6.53
C HIS A 336 -9.89 -22.01 -7.57
N ALA A 337 -9.44 -21.20 -8.53
CA ALA A 337 -8.59 -21.67 -9.62
C ALA A 337 -7.10 -21.73 -9.28
N VAL A 338 -6.67 -21.36 -8.07
CA VAL A 338 -5.26 -21.37 -7.69
C VAL A 338 -4.71 -22.80 -7.73
N GLN A 339 -3.63 -22.99 -8.47
CA GLN A 339 -2.86 -24.23 -8.47
C GLN A 339 -2.01 -24.32 -7.20
N ASP A 340 -1.94 -25.52 -6.60
CA ASP A 340 -1.14 -25.80 -5.40
C ASP A 340 -1.42 -24.79 -4.27
N LYS A 341 -2.71 -24.49 -4.09
CA LYS A 341 -3.23 -23.43 -3.20
C LYS A 341 -2.64 -23.48 -1.81
N GLU A 342 -2.55 -24.67 -1.23
CA GLU A 342 -1.99 -24.89 0.10
C GLU A 342 -0.52 -24.46 0.16
N ALA A 343 0.31 -24.92 -0.79
CA ALA A 343 1.73 -24.55 -0.82
C ALA A 343 1.94 -23.04 -1.01
N VAL A 344 1.10 -22.38 -1.81
CA VAL A 344 1.14 -20.92 -1.98
C VAL A 344 0.75 -20.22 -0.68
N ALA A 345 -0.31 -20.67 0.00
CA ALA A 345 -0.76 -20.10 1.27
C ALA A 345 0.29 -20.27 2.37
N ASP A 346 0.95 -21.43 2.44
CA ASP A 346 2.04 -21.71 3.39
C ASP A 346 3.23 -20.77 3.14
N GLN A 347 3.60 -20.57 1.88
CA GLN A 347 4.71 -19.67 1.55
C GLN A 347 4.39 -18.20 1.88
N VAL A 348 3.20 -17.73 1.54
CA VAL A 348 2.75 -16.35 1.80
C VAL A 348 2.61 -16.11 3.31
N SER A 349 2.02 -17.05 4.06
CA SER A 349 1.90 -16.95 5.51
C SER A 349 3.26 -17.01 6.21
N GLY A 350 4.21 -17.79 5.70
CA GLY A 350 5.60 -17.78 6.16
C GLY A 350 6.29 -16.42 5.98
N MET A 351 6.02 -15.72 4.86
CA MET A 351 6.49 -14.34 4.66
C MET A 351 5.88 -13.37 5.69
N MET A 352 4.58 -13.53 5.99
CA MET A 352 3.90 -12.73 7.00
C MET A 352 4.46 -12.97 8.41
N THR A 353 4.79 -14.21 8.77
CA THR A 353 5.46 -14.54 10.04
C THR A 353 6.78 -13.79 10.20
N ASN A 354 7.58 -13.69 9.13
CA ASN A 354 8.86 -12.95 9.18
C ASN A 354 8.68 -11.44 9.43
N LEU A 355 7.54 -10.85 9.07
CA LEU A 355 7.26 -9.45 9.38
C LEU A 355 6.98 -9.24 10.88
N LEU A 356 6.54 -10.29 11.58
CA LEU A 356 6.16 -10.24 13.01
C LEU A 356 7.29 -10.65 13.96
N SER A 357 8.26 -11.47 13.52
CA SER A 357 9.09 -12.33 14.38
C SER A 357 9.86 -11.64 15.51
N ASP A 358 10.29 -10.39 15.31
CA ASP A 358 11.24 -9.72 16.21
C ASP A 358 10.59 -8.69 17.15
N ASP A 359 9.38 -8.21 16.83
CA ASP A 359 8.70 -7.18 17.63
C ASP A 359 7.18 -7.17 17.37
N LEU A 360 6.53 -8.31 17.65
CA LEU A 360 5.10 -8.52 17.45
C LEU A 360 4.26 -7.39 18.03
N GLY A 361 4.53 -6.98 19.28
CA GLY A 361 3.74 -5.95 19.97
C GLY A 361 3.73 -4.61 19.25
N ARG A 362 4.87 -4.16 18.69
CA ARG A 362 4.93 -2.90 17.94
C ARG A 362 4.27 -3.00 16.58
N VAL A 363 4.41 -4.12 15.87
CA VAL A 363 3.73 -4.31 14.58
C VAL A 363 2.21 -4.33 14.78
N LEU A 364 1.71 -5.07 15.78
CA LEU A 364 0.29 -5.08 16.13
C LEU A 364 -0.23 -3.71 16.57
N THR A 365 0.60 -2.87 17.20
CA THR A 365 0.21 -1.49 17.55
C THR A 365 -0.10 -0.65 16.30
N HIS A 366 0.60 -0.91 15.18
CA HIS A 366 0.37 -0.22 13.90
C HIS A 366 -0.71 -0.88 13.04
N LEU A 367 -0.98 -2.18 13.23
CA LEU A 367 -2.12 -2.84 12.61
C LEU A 367 -3.43 -2.42 13.27
N SER A 368 -3.46 -2.36 14.60
CA SER A 368 -4.68 -2.18 15.38
C SER A 368 -5.06 -0.72 15.63
N GLY A 369 -6.28 -0.52 16.15
CA GLY A 369 -6.80 0.79 16.53
C GLY A 369 -7.40 1.55 15.34
N ALA A 370 -8.13 2.63 15.62
CA ALA A 370 -8.93 3.34 14.61
C ALA A 370 -8.14 3.97 13.45
N GLN A 371 -6.82 4.10 13.59
CA GLN A 371 -5.91 4.61 12.55
C GLN A 371 -4.86 3.57 12.13
N GLY A 372 -5.01 2.32 12.59
CA GLY A 372 -4.14 1.22 12.19
C GLY A 372 -4.42 0.81 10.74
N TYR A 373 -3.50 0.04 10.17
CA TYR A 373 -3.65 -0.49 8.81
C TYR A 373 -4.74 -1.57 8.72
N ASP A 374 -4.94 -2.35 9.79
CA ASP A 374 -5.95 -3.40 9.88
C ASP A 374 -6.85 -3.19 11.11
N PRO A 375 -7.68 -2.13 11.15
CA PRO A 375 -8.46 -1.80 12.34
C PRO A 375 -9.48 -2.87 12.71
N THR A 376 -9.87 -3.73 11.74
CA THR A 376 -10.87 -4.80 11.91
C THR A 376 -10.25 -6.18 12.13
N GLY A 377 -8.92 -6.29 12.07
CA GLY A 377 -8.21 -7.55 12.23
C GLY A 377 -8.39 -8.55 11.09
N SER A 378 -8.82 -8.15 9.89
CA SER A 378 -9.11 -9.04 8.77
C SER A 378 -7.85 -9.75 8.27
N SER A 379 -6.77 -8.99 8.08
CA SER A 379 -5.47 -9.49 7.62
C SER A 379 -4.84 -10.41 8.67
N PHE A 380 -4.88 -10.02 9.95
CA PHE A 380 -4.38 -10.88 11.03
C PHE A 380 -5.25 -12.13 11.25
N THR A 381 -6.57 -12.03 11.09
CA THR A 381 -7.49 -13.19 11.16
C THR A 381 -7.18 -14.19 10.04
N THR A 382 -6.97 -13.70 8.81
CA THR A 382 -6.59 -14.54 7.68
C THR A 382 -5.28 -15.25 7.94
N TYR A 383 -4.24 -14.51 8.38
CA TYR A 383 -2.97 -15.10 8.78
C TYR A 383 -3.13 -16.16 9.88
N ALA A 384 -3.85 -15.83 10.95
CA ALA A 384 -4.05 -16.75 12.07
C ALA A 384 -4.76 -18.04 11.64
N ARG A 385 -5.76 -17.93 10.74
CA ARG A 385 -6.44 -19.09 10.17
C ARG A 385 -5.47 -20.02 9.45
N GLU A 386 -4.56 -19.46 8.65
CA GLU A 386 -3.56 -20.25 7.94
C GLU A 386 -2.59 -20.94 8.89
N GLN A 387 -2.11 -20.23 9.91
CA GLN A 387 -1.25 -20.84 10.92
C GLN A 387 -1.96 -21.96 11.71
N MET A 388 -3.27 -21.86 11.92
CA MET A 388 -4.04 -22.94 12.55
C MET A 388 -4.18 -24.18 11.65
N LEU A 389 -4.26 -23.99 10.33
CA LEU A 389 -4.29 -25.11 9.38
C LEU A 389 -2.93 -25.82 9.33
N ASP A 390 -1.84 -25.10 9.58
CA ASP A 390 -0.46 -25.62 9.71
C ASP A 390 -0.10 -26.00 11.15
N GLU A 391 -0.99 -26.74 11.83
CA GLU A 391 -0.76 -27.29 13.19
C GLU A 391 -0.44 -26.24 14.27
N GLY A 392 -0.88 -24.99 14.08
CA GLY A 392 -0.62 -23.87 14.98
C GLY A 392 0.67 -23.10 14.67
N GLY A 393 1.49 -23.60 13.74
CA GLY A 393 2.65 -22.94 13.13
C GLY A 393 3.42 -21.99 14.06
N ALA A 394 3.67 -20.78 13.58
CA ALA A 394 4.30 -19.71 14.36
C ALA A 394 3.35 -19.07 15.39
N LEU A 395 2.04 -19.32 15.29
CA LEU A 395 1.04 -18.67 16.14
C LEU A 395 1.16 -19.09 17.61
N SER A 396 1.65 -20.31 17.89
CA SER A 396 1.98 -20.75 19.25
C SER A 396 3.10 -19.92 19.88
N ASP A 397 4.18 -19.67 19.13
CA ASP A 397 5.31 -18.86 19.62
C ASP A 397 4.89 -17.40 19.81
N LEU A 398 4.08 -16.86 18.89
CA LEU A 398 3.52 -15.51 19.00
C LEU A 398 2.59 -15.38 20.21
N ALA A 399 1.76 -16.39 20.48
CA ALA A 399 0.93 -16.45 21.68
C ALA A 399 1.78 -16.42 22.96
N GLY A 400 2.90 -17.16 22.99
CA GLY A 400 3.88 -17.10 24.07
C GLY A 400 4.40 -15.69 24.31
N GLN A 401 4.83 -15.00 23.24
CA GLN A 401 5.31 -13.61 23.31
C GLN A 401 4.24 -12.65 23.84
N MET A 402 2.98 -12.82 23.42
CA MET A 402 1.86 -12.01 23.90
C MET A 402 1.59 -12.23 25.40
N GLY A 403 1.80 -13.44 25.91
CA GLY A 403 1.66 -13.77 27.34
C GLY A 403 2.75 -13.14 28.23
N GLU A 404 3.88 -12.74 27.66
CA GLU A 404 4.98 -12.07 28.40
C GLU A 404 4.81 -10.55 28.50
N LEU A 405 3.86 -9.97 27.78
CA LEU A 405 3.62 -8.53 27.78
C LEU A 405 3.14 -8.03 29.15
N ASN A 406 3.65 -6.88 29.57
CA ASN A 406 3.18 -6.21 30.80
C ASN A 406 1.90 -5.40 30.52
N LEU A 407 0.76 -6.03 30.70
CA LEU A 407 -0.56 -5.46 30.42
C LEU A 407 -1.03 -4.45 31.47
N HIS A 408 -0.44 -4.49 32.66
CA HIS A 408 -0.86 -3.68 33.81
C HIS A 408 -0.19 -2.31 33.84
N SER A 409 0.80 -2.07 32.98
CA SER A 409 1.47 -0.77 32.91
C SER A 409 0.75 0.12 31.91
N PRO A 410 0.15 1.25 32.32
CA PRO A 410 -0.26 2.26 31.37
C PRO A 410 0.97 2.81 30.66
N GLY A 411 0.86 3.02 29.35
CA GLY A 411 1.86 3.69 28.54
C GLY A 411 2.02 5.17 28.94
N PRO A 412 2.95 5.90 28.29
CA PRO A 412 3.24 7.31 28.61
C PRO A 412 2.02 8.24 28.56
N ASN A 413 1.01 7.87 27.78
CA ASN A 413 -0.23 8.62 27.59
C ASN A 413 -1.35 8.21 28.58
N GLY A 414 -1.06 7.36 29.57
CA GLY A 414 -2.04 6.81 30.50
C GLY A 414 -2.95 5.72 29.90
N ARG A 415 -2.67 5.27 28.67
CA ARG A 415 -3.44 4.25 27.94
C ARG A 415 -2.83 2.86 28.13
N TYR A 416 -3.66 1.83 28.19
CA TYR A 416 -3.22 0.43 28.26
C TYR A 416 -3.06 -0.16 26.85
N ASP A 417 -2.17 0.45 26.06
CA ASP A 417 -1.99 0.09 24.64
C ASP A 417 -1.58 -1.40 24.48
N THR A 418 -0.77 -1.91 25.40
CA THR A 418 -0.37 -3.32 25.42
C THR A 418 -1.55 -4.27 25.69
N ALA A 419 -2.47 -3.88 26.57
CA ALA A 419 -3.69 -4.66 26.82
C ALA A 419 -4.64 -4.61 25.61
N PHE A 420 -4.76 -3.45 24.96
CA PHE A 420 -5.51 -3.31 23.71
C PHE A 420 -4.95 -4.19 22.60
N VAL A 421 -3.64 -4.18 22.39
CA VAL A 421 -2.96 -5.02 21.40
C VAL A 421 -3.15 -6.52 21.69
N ALA A 422 -3.10 -6.92 22.96
CA ALA A 422 -3.43 -8.28 23.38
C ALA A 422 -4.88 -8.67 23.07
N GLY A 423 -5.83 -7.75 23.31
CA GLY A 423 -7.23 -7.94 22.96
C GLY A 423 -7.43 -8.11 21.46
N TYR A 424 -6.79 -7.26 20.65
CA TYR A 424 -6.80 -7.34 19.19
C TYR A 424 -6.29 -8.70 18.69
N PHE A 425 -5.13 -9.13 19.18
CA PHE A 425 -4.56 -10.45 18.86
C PHE A 425 -5.55 -11.57 19.20
N ALA A 426 -6.06 -11.59 20.43
CA ALA A 426 -7.01 -12.61 20.87
C ALA A 426 -8.29 -12.61 20.01
N GLY A 427 -8.81 -11.43 19.67
CA GLY A 427 -10.00 -11.28 18.84
C GLY A 427 -9.82 -11.84 17.44
N SER A 428 -8.68 -11.55 16.79
CA SER A 428 -8.35 -12.11 15.48
C SER A 428 -8.19 -13.63 15.51
N VAL A 429 -7.55 -14.17 16.55
CA VAL A 429 -7.34 -15.61 16.68
C VAL A 429 -8.67 -16.35 16.96
N ILE A 430 -9.55 -15.79 17.80
CA ILE A 430 -10.90 -16.34 18.03
C ILE A 430 -11.72 -16.30 16.75
N ARG A 431 -11.69 -15.18 16.01
CA ARG A 431 -12.40 -15.04 14.73
C ARG A 431 -11.88 -16.05 13.69
N ALA A 432 -10.57 -16.29 13.66
CA ALA A 432 -9.97 -17.29 12.80
C ALA A 432 -10.46 -18.71 13.14
N ALA A 433 -10.47 -19.06 14.43
CA ALA A 433 -11.01 -20.33 14.92
C ALA A 433 -12.50 -20.52 14.56
N ASP A 434 -13.33 -19.47 14.70
CA ASP A 434 -14.75 -19.48 14.32
C ASP A 434 -14.96 -19.72 12.81
N SER A 435 -13.95 -19.42 11.98
CA SER A 435 -14.00 -19.61 10.54
C SER A 435 -13.61 -21.03 10.07
N LEU A 436 -13.16 -21.88 10.99
CA LEU A 436 -12.75 -23.27 10.74
C LEU A 436 -13.86 -24.26 11.12
N THR A 437 -13.96 -25.35 10.36
CA THR A 437 -14.83 -26.47 10.71
C THR A 437 -14.27 -27.23 11.91
N ALA A 438 -15.14 -27.96 12.62
CA ALA A 438 -14.70 -28.82 13.71
C ALA A 438 -13.62 -29.83 13.26
N ALA A 439 -13.67 -30.33 12.02
CA ALA A 439 -12.68 -31.28 11.50
C ALA A 439 -11.31 -30.63 11.23
N GLU A 440 -11.29 -29.39 10.72
CA GLU A 440 -10.05 -28.62 10.52
C GLU A 440 -9.42 -28.23 11.86
N LEU A 441 -10.25 -27.85 12.83
CA LEU A 441 -9.82 -27.46 14.17
C LEU A 441 -9.43 -28.66 15.06
N LEU A 442 -9.98 -29.85 14.77
CA LEU A 442 -9.66 -31.15 15.39
C LEU A 442 -8.66 -31.99 14.60
N GLY A 443 -7.85 -31.36 13.75
CA GLY A 443 -6.67 -32.00 13.16
C GLY A 443 -5.74 -32.62 14.22
N PRO A 444 -4.59 -33.18 13.82
CA PRO A 444 -3.73 -33.98 14.71
C PRO A 444 -3.29 -33.29 16.00
N ASP A 445 -3.35 -31.95 16.12
CA ASP A 445 -2.91 -31.25 17.33
C ASP A 445 -3.99 -30.42 18.06
N LYS A 446 -4.61 -31.08 19.05
CA LYS A 446 -5.36 -30.46 20.15
C LYS A 446 -4.52 -29.47 20.98
N ALA A 447 -3.19 -29.50 20.84
CA ALA A 447 -2.26 -28.68 21.59
C ALA A 447 -2.44 -27.18 21.31
N PHE A 448 -2.66 -26.78 20.06
CA PHE A 448 -2.78 -25.37 19.69
C PHE A 448 -4.01 -24.69 20.32
N ALA A 449 -5.18 -25.33 20.27
CA ALA A 449 -6.37 -24.77 20.88
C ALA A 449 -6.28 -24.71 22.42
N LEU A 450 -5.48 -25.60 23.01
CA LEU A 450 -5.13 -25.54 24.43
C LEU A 450 -4.20 -24.35 24.72
N GLU A 451 -3.23 -24.05 23.85
CA GLU A 451 -2.38 -22.86 23.95
C GLU A 451 -3.18 -21.56 23.76
N LEU A 452 -4.12 -21.53 22.81
CA LEU A 452 -5.05 -20.41 22.65
C LEU A 452 -5.88 -20.18 23.92
N ALA A 453 -6.42 -21.26 24.51
CA ALA A 453 -7.15 -21.16 25.76
C ALA A 453 -6.26 -20.76 26.94
N LYS A 454 -5.00 -21.20 26.99
CA LYS A 454 -4.02 -20.76 28.01
C LYS A 454 -3.69 -19.27 27.86
N LEU A 455 -3.51 -18.79 26.63
CA LEU A 455 -3.32 -17.39 26.33
C LEU A 455 -4.56 -16.58 26.77
N VAL A 456 -5.75 -17.03 26.43
CA VAL A 456 -6.99 -16.41 26.88
C VAL A 456 -7.10 -16.38 28.40
N VAL A 457 -6.75 -17.48 29.08
CA VAL A 457 -6.77 -17.57 30.54
C VAL A 457 -5.71 -16.68 31.19
N SER A 458 -4.56 -16.44 30.54
CA SER A 458 -3.60 -15.46 31.03
C SER A 458 -4.13 -14.01 30.94
N PHE A 459 -5.19 -13.79 30.17
CA PHE A 459 -5.95 -12.54 30.07
C PHE A 459 -7.25 -12.51 30.91
N ARG A 460 -7.53 -13.51 31.77
CA ARG A 460 -8.73 -13.49 32.63
C ARG A 460 -8.62 -12.40 33.68
N THR A 461 -9.74 -11.90 34.19
CA THR A 461 -9.74 -10.95 35.30
C THR A 461 -10.26 -11.56 36.59
N ASP A 462 -9.76 -11.05 37.71
CA ASP A 462 -10.37 -11.29 39.01
C ASP A 462 -11.72 -10.57 39.05
N PRO A 463 -12.86 -11.28 39.15
CA PRO A 463 -14.18 -10.67 39.17
C PRO A 463 -14.37 -9.67 40.32
N ALA A 464 -13.61 -9.81 41.41
CA ALA A 464 -13.71 -8.94 42.57
C ALA A 464 -12.89 -7.65 42.45
N THR A 465 -11.83 -7.64 41.64
CA THR A 465 -10.90 -6.51 41.55
C THR A 465 -10.77 -5.90 40.15
N GLY A 466 -11.26 -6.59 39.10
CA GLY A 466 -11.11 -6.17 37.71
C GLY A 466 -9.67 -6.25 37.20
N THR A 467 -8.78 -6.90 37.94
CA THR A 467 -7.34 -6.97 37.63
C THR A 467 -7.08 -8.18 36.74
N LEU A 468 -6.27 -8.03 35.68
CA LEU A 468 -5.77 -9.16 34.88
C LEU A 468 -5.00 -10.13 35.78
N LEU A 469 -5.43 -11.39 35.80
CA LEU A 469 -4.84 -12.50 36.52
C LEU A 469 -4.04 -13.37 35.55
N SER A 470 -2.72 -13.25 35.58
CA SER A 470 -1.87 -14.26 34.96
C SER A 470 -1.94 -15.55 35.78
N GLY A 471 -2.32 -16.67 35.19
CA GLY A 471 -2.32 -17.96 35.87
C GLY A 471 -2.38 -19.13 34.92
N ALA A 472 -1.87 -20.28 35.37
CA ALA A 472 -2.05 -21.53 34.63
C ALA A 472 -3.54 -21.93 34.62
N MET A 473 -3.98 -22.46 33.49
CA MET A 473 -5.31 -23.05 33.34
C MET A 473 -5.46 -24.21 34.35
N SER A 474 -6.53 -24.18 35.14
CA SER A 474 -6.83 -25.27 36.06
C SER A 474 -7.22 -26.53 35.30
N ALA A 475 -7.10 -27.70 35.93
CA ALA A 475 -7.47 -28.97 35.30
C ALA A 475 -8.95 -29.02 34.86
N ALA A 476 -9.84 -28.31 35.57
CA ALA A 476 -11.25 -28.23 35.22
C ALA A 476 -11.50 -27.33 34.00
N GLU A 477 -10.82 -26.20 33.93
CA GLU A 477 -10.85 -25.29 32.77
C GLU A 477 -10.26 -25.99 31.53
N GLN A 478 -9.14 -26.69 31.71
CA GLN A 478 -8.52 -27.50 30.67
C GLN A 478 -9.47 -28.56 30.13
N ALA A 479 -10.12 -29.32 31.02
CA ALA A 479 -11.10 -30.33 30.63
C ALA A 479 -12.33 -29.71 29.92
N SER A 480 -12.72 -28.48 30.30
CA SER A 480 -13.81 -27.75 29.63
C SER A 480 -13.44 -27.35 28.21
N VAL A 481 -12.21 -26.85 27.99
CA VAL A 481 -11.70 -26.51 26.66
C VAL A 481 -11.53 -27.77 25.80
N GLU A 482 -10.96 -28.84 26.37
CA GLU A 482 -10.82 -30.12 25.67
C GLU A 482 -12.17 -30.72 25.25
N LYS A 483 -13.19 -30.56 26.10
CA LYS A 483 -14.57 -30.94 25.77
C LYS A 483 -15.13 -30.03 24.67
N ALA A 484 -14.98 -28.72 24.81
CA ALA A 484 -15.43 -27.74 23.83
C ALA A 484 -14.81 -27.97 22.45
N LEU A 485 -13.52 -28.34 22.41
CA LEU A 485 -12.83 -28.75 21.20
C LEU A 485 -13.52 -29.92 20.53
N SER A 486 -13.87 -30.96 21.30
CA SER A 486 -14.59 -32.12 20.76
C SER A 486 -16.01 -31.80 20.25
N GLU A 487 -16.58 -30.68 20.68
CA GLU A 487 -17.90 -30.19 20.27
C GLU A 487 -17.83 -29.20 19.08
N GLY A 488 -16.65 -28.67 18.77
CA GLY A 488 -16.38 -27.79 17.62
C GLY A 488 -16.19 -26.31 17.98
N ALA A 489 -15.86 -25.50 16.97
CA ALA A 489 -15.42 -24.10 17.12
C ALA A 489 -16.37 -23.23 17.97
N GLY A 490 -17.68 -23.33 17.76
CA GLY A 490 -18.67 -22.57 18.54
C GLY A 490 -18.68 -22.91 20.03
N SER A 491 -18.39 -24.16 20.39
CA SER A 491 -18.21 -24.56 21.80
C SER A 491 -16.87 -24.06 22.33
N VAL A 492 -15.79 -24.13 21.55
CA VAL A 492 -14.46 -23.60 21.93
C VAL A 492 -14.55 -22.12 22.25
N ARG A 493 -15.23 -21.35 21.38
CA ARG A 493 -15.54 -19.94 21.61
C ARG A 493 -16.26 -19.73 22.94
N ASN A 494 -17.37 -20.43 23.16
CA ASN A 494 -18.15 -20.23 24.39
C ASN A 494 -17.32 -20.57 25.63
N ALA A 495 -16.51 -21.63 25.58
CA ALA A 495 -15.61 -21.98 26.67
C ALA A 495 -14.53 -20.90 26.90
N VAL A 496 -13.96 -20.34 25.84
CA VAL A 496 -12.99 -19.24 25.88
C VAL A 496 -13.61 -17.97 26.48
N LEU A 497 -14.83 -17.60 26.06
CA LEU A 497 -15.55 -16.45 26.60
C LEU A 497 -15.96 -16.65 28.06
N ASP A 498 -16.42 -17.86 28.42
CA ASP A 498 -16.76 -18.24 29.79
C ASP A 498 -15.52 -18.17 30.71
N LEU A 499 -14.35 -18.61 30.22
CA LEU A 499 -13.08 -18.51 30.95
C LEU A 499 -12.64 -17.06 31.21
N LEU A 500 -13.00 -16.15 30.32
CA LEU A 500 -12.74 -14.73 30.49
C LEU A 500 -13.71 -14.06 31.46
N GLY A 501 -14.81 -14.74 31.83
CA GLY A 501 -15.85 -14.17 32.71
C GLY A 501 -16.57 -12.96 32.11
N MET A 502 -16.50 -12.79 30.78
CA MET A 502 -17.00 -11.60 30.09
C MET A 502 -18.47 -11.76 29.68
N GLU A 503 -19.33 -10.88 30.18
CA GLU A 503 -20.45 -10.39 29.36
C GLU A 503 -19.87 -9.28 28.48
N LEU A 504 -19.72 -9.52 27.16
CA LEU A 504 -19.31 -8.47 26.21
C LEU A 504 -20.32 -7.32 26.23
N SER A 505 -20.09 -6.37 27.13
CA SER A 505 -20.87 -5.15 27.23
C SER A 505 -20.07 -4.04 26.54
N PRO A 506 -20.69 -3.20 25.69
CA PRO A 506 -20.00 -2.09 24.99
C PRO A 506 -19.58 -0.93 25.93
N GLY A 507 -19.20 -1.24 27.18
CA GLY A 507 -18.93 -0.31 28.26
C GLY A 507 -17.57 0.39 28.17
N ASN A 508 -17.58 1.69 28.49
CA ASN A 508 -16.52 2.70 28.39
C ASN A 508 -15.43 2.60 29.49
N ASP A 509 -14.87 1.42 29.75
CA ASP A 509 -13.80 1.31 30.76
C ASP A 509 -12.40 1.61 30.17
N ASN A 510 -12.29 2.76 29.47
CA ASN A 510 -11.06 3.26 28.83
C ASN A 510 -9.89 3.48 29.82
N GLY A 511 -10.13 3.37 31.12
CA GLY A 511 -9.17 3.63 32.19
C GLY A 511 -8.58 2.39 32.86
N THR A 512 -8.90 1.18 32.39
CA THR A 512 -8.39 -0.07 32.98
C THR A 512 -7.72 -0.95 31.91
N PRO A 513 -6.79 -1.85 32.31
CA PRO A 513 -6.23 -2.86 31.40
C PRO A 513 -7.32 -3.73 30.76
N LEU A 514 -8.33 -4.11 31.56
CA LEU A 514 -9.43 -4.96 31.10
C LEU A 514 -10.26 -4.27 30.01
N GLY A 515 -10.70 -3.03 30.25
CA GLY A 515 -11.51 -2.32 29.27
C GLY A 515 -10.75 -2.04 27.97
N ALA A 516 -9.43 -1.84 28.03
CA ALA A 516 -8.59 -1.76 26.84
C ALA A 516 -8.49 -3.10 26.09
N PHE A 517 -8.31 -4.21 26.81
CA PHE A 517 -8.33 -5.56 26.23
C PHE A 517 -9.67 -5.87 25.57
N GLU A 518 -10.79 -5.61 26.25
CA GLU A 518 -12.14 -5.78 25.72
C GLU A 518 -12.37 -4.95 24.46
N GLN A 519 -11.84 -3.73 24.39
CA GLN A 519 -11.91 -2.89 23.19
C GLN A 519 -11.14 -3.47 22.01
N GLY A 520 -9.93 -3.97 22.24
CA GLY A 520 -9.15 -4.62 21.20
C GLY A 520 -9.86 -5.88 20.68
N LEU A 521 -10.37 -6.68 21.61
CA LEU A 521 -11.15 -7.88 21.31
C LEU A 521 -12.41 -7.53 20.50
N PHE A 522 -13.18 -6.52 20.94
CA PHE A 522 -14.41 -6.08 20.29
C PHE A 522 -14.17 -5.44 18.92
N ALA A 523 -13.06 -4.71 18.74
CA ALA A 523 -12.71 -4.08 17.47
C ALA A 523 -12.63 -5.10 16.32
N VAL A 524 -12.14 -6.30 16.62
CA VAL A 524 -12.01 -7.40 15.65
C VAL A 524 -13.23 -8.32 15.67
N TYR A 525 -13.62 -8.77 16.86
CA TYR A 525 -14.62 -9.81 17.03
C TYR A 525 -16.05 -9.27 17.10
N GLY A 526 -16.24 -8.19 17.87
CA GLY A 526 -17.53 -7.54 18.04
C GLY A 526 -18.06 -6.98 16.73
N ALA A 527 -17.22 -6.35 15.92
CA ALA A 527 -17.59 -5.84 14.60
C ALA A 527 -18.22 -6.93 13.70
N ALA A 528 -17.67 -8.15 13.71
CA ALA A 528 -18.16 -9.27 12.90
C ALA A 528 -19.52 -9.82 13.36
N LEU A 529 -19.91 -9.60 14.63
CA LEU A 529 -21.23 -9.99 15.13
C LEU A 529 -22.35 -9.00 14.74
N TYR A 530 -21.98 -7.80 14.28
CA TYR A 530 -22.92 -6.74 13.89
C TYR A 530 -22.94 -6.46 12.39
N ASP A 531 -22.09 -7.12 11.59
CA ASP A 531 -22.12 -7.07 10.13
C ASP A 531 -22.97 -8.25 9.61
N PRO A 532 -24.19 -8.00 9.08
CA PRO A 532 -25.21 -9.03 8.81
C PRO A 532 -24.93 -9.95 7.62
#